data_AF-A0A562E4T9-F1
#
_entry.id   AF-A0A562E4T9-F1
#
_cell.length_a   1.000
_cell.length_b   1.000
_cell.length_c   1.000
_cell.angle_alpha   90.00
_cell.angle_beta   90.00
_cell.angle_gamma   90.00
#
_symmetry.space_group_name_H-M   'P 1'
#
loop_
_entity.id
_entity.type
_entity.pdbx_description
1 polymer ?
#
loop_
_entity_poly.entity_id
_entity_poly.type
_entity_poly.pdbx_seq_one_letter_code
_entity_poly.pdbx_strand_id
1 'polypeptide(L)'
;MNYLPLILILDYLASLLLGLLCRDLLAGPVNPARFLELPNLLPVILVMPFLETALIHSLLVEASLKLGRGKPVALYVGGALAGLVFFVLHLVMNGPFNGLVYGLPGGISLSVMYCLARKDGAKVAFFHTWMLHLASNALLVLSVAYYGMTLGGA
;
A
#
# COMPACT_ATOMS: atom_id res chain seq x y z
N MET A 1 11.20 1.29 -13.43
CA MET A 1 10.38 0.08 -13.64
C MET A 1 11.04 -1.23 -13.19
N ASN A 2 12.36 -1.42 -13.29
CA ASN A 2 13.01 -2.72 -13.03
C ASN A 2 12.72 -3.33 -11.64
N TYR A 3 12.47 -2.51 -10.61
CA TYR A 3 12.18 -2.99 -9.25
C TYR A 3 10.69 -3.31 -9.01
N LEU A 4 9.79 -2.84 -9.89
CA LEU A 4 8.34 -2.94 -9.70
C LEU A 4 7.89 -4.40 -9.55
N PRO A 5 8.28 -5.35 -10.45
CA PRO A 5 7.81 -6.72 -10.33
C PRO A 5 8.27 -7.41 -9.04
N LEU A 6 9.52 -7.17 -8.64
CA LEU A 6 10.08 -7.77 -7.43
C LEU A 6 9.39 -7.24 -6.17
N ILE A 7 9.24 -5.91 -6.07
CA ILE A 7 8.56 -5.28 -4.92
C ILE A 7 7.11 -5.77 -4.85
N LEU A 8 6.42 -5.86 -5.98
CA LEU A 8 5.04 -6.33 -6.06
C LEU A 8 4.88 -7.79 -5.59
N ILE A 9 5.80 -8.68 -6.00
CA ILE A 9 5.79 -10.09 -5.55
C ILE A 9 6.02 -10.17 -4.04
N LEU A 10 6.97 -9.41 -3.51
CA LEU A 10 7.26 -9.40 -2.07
C LEU A 10 6.11 -8.82 -1.26
N ASP A 11 5.49 -7.74 -1.73
CA ASP A 11 4.31 -7.10 -1.14
C ASP A 11 3.13 -8.08 -1.06
N TYR A 12 2.88 -8.81 -2.16
CA TYR A 12 1.83 -9.83 -2.22
C TYR A 12 2.10 -11.00 -1.28
N LEU A 13 3.31 -11.56 -1.28
CA LEU A 13 3.67 -12.67 -0.37
C LEU A 13 3.58 -12.24 1.10
N ALA A 14 4.03 -11.03 1.42
CA ALA A 14 3.92 -10.48 2.77
C ALA A 14 2.44 -10.35 3.19
N SER A 15 1.60 -9.79 2.31
CA SER A 15 0.16 -9.66 2.55
C SER A 15 -0.52 -11.02 2.73
N LEU A 16 -0.15 -12.03 1.95
CA LEU A 16 -0.65 -13.40 2.09
C LEU A 16 -0.27 -14.03 3.43
N LEU A 17 1.01 -13.99 3.78
CA LEU A 17 1.53 -14.57 5.02
C LEU A 17 0.94 -13.88 6.26
N LEU A 18 0.86 -12.54 6.24
CA LEU A 18 0.28 -11.77 7.32
C LEU A 18 -1.23 -12.01 7.45
N GLY A 19 -1.97 -12.14 6.35
CA GLY A 19 -3.40 -12.45 6.44
C GLY A 19 -3.67 -13.86 6.98
N LEU A 20 -2.81 -14.84 6.67
CA LEU A 20 -2.87 -16.16 7.30
C LEU A 20 -2.52 -16.13 8.80
N LEU A 21 -1.48 -15.40 9.18
CA LEU A 21 -1.04 -15.26 10.58
C LEU A 21 -2.07 -14.48 11.42
N CYS A 22 -2.66 -13.44 10.85
CA CYS A 22 -3.60 -12.54 11.51
C CYS A 22 -5.06 -12.92 11.24
N ARG A 23 -5.34 -14.14 10.72
CA ARG A 23 -6.70 -14.55 10.33
C ARG A 23 -7.73 -14.39 11.44
N ASP A 24 -7.33 -14.59 12.70
CA ASP A 24 -8.22 -14.51 13.85
C ASP A 24 -8.62 -13.06 14.19
N LEU A 25 -7.94 -12.06 13.59
CA LEU A 25 -8.29 -10.64 13.66
C LEU A 25 -9.32 -10.23 12.58
N LEU A 26 -9.74 -11.14 11.70
CA LEU A 26 -10.81 -10.89 10.74
C LEU A 26 -12.14 -10.75 11.48
N ALA A 27 -12.84 -9.62 11.26
CA ALA A 27 -14.14 -9.35 11.86
C ALA A 27 -15.30 -10.11 11.16
N GLY A 28 -15.16 -11.43 11.00
CA GLY A 28 -16.13 -12.31 10.34
C GLY A 28 -15.79 -12.66 8.89
N PRO A 29 -16.63 -13.48 8.22
CA PRO A 29 -16.39 -13.89 6.84
C PRO A 29 -16.30 -12.66 5.94
N VAL A 30 -15.18 -12.55 5.22
CA VAL A 30 -14.95 -11.47 4.26
C VAL A 30 -15.99 -11.61 3.16
N ASN A 31 -17.03 -10.77 3.17
CA ASN A 31 -18.06 -10.79 2.15
C ASN A 31 -17.55 -10.07 0.89
N PRO A 32 -17.17 -10.80 -0.18
CA PRO A 32 -16.61 -10.17 -1.37
C PRO A 32 -17.65 -9.32 -2.11
N ALA A 33 -18.95 -9.63 -1.96
CA ALA A 33 -20.05 -8.89 -2.59
C ALA A 33 -20.16 -7.48 -2.03
N ARG A 34 -19.94 -7.27 -0.71
CA ARG A 34 -19.88 -5.91 -0.13
C ARG A 34 -18.77 -5.04 -0.71
N PHE A 35 -17.67 -5.66 -1.12
CA PHE A 35 -16.56 -4.95 -1.74
C PHE A 35 -16.87 -4.62 -3.21
N LEU A 36 -17.53 -5.54 -3.93
CA LEU A 36 -17.86 -5.37 -5.36
C LEU A 36 -19.11 -4.51 -5.63
N GLU A 37 -20.02 -4.39 -4.66
CA GLU A 37 -21.29 -3.66 -4.79
C GLU A 37 -21.17 -2.15 -4.52
N LEU A 38 -19.98 -1.63 -4.21
CA LEU A 38 -19.79 -0.19 -4.00
C LEU A 38 -20.05 0.55 -5.33
N PRO A 39 -21.04 1.46 -5.40
CA PRO A 39 -21.41 2.17 -6.63
C PRO A 39 -20.27 3.05 -7.21
N ASN A 40 -19.21 3.26 -6.43
CA ASN A 40 -18.03 4.04 -6.79
C ASN A 40 -16.72 3.23 -6.76
N LEU A 41 -16.80 1.90 -6.96
CA LEU A 41 -15.64 1.02 -6.86
C LEU A 41 -14.50 1.40 -7.83
N LEU A 42 -14.83 1.72 -9.08
CA LEU A 42 -13.82 2.05 -10.09
C LEU A 42 -13.10 3.39 -9.78
N PRO A 43 -13.80 4.49 -9.45
CA PRO A 43 -13.16 5.70 -8.94
C PRO A 43 -12.34 5.46 -7.69
N VAL A 44 -12.80 4.66 -6.73
CA VAL A 44 -12.05 4.35 -5.50
C VAL A 44 -10.76 3.60 -5.84
N ILE A 45 -10.82 2.58 -6.70
CA ILE A 45 -9.64 1.79 -7.09
C ILE A 45 -8.64 2.59 -7.91
N LEU A 46 -9.07 3.58 -8.69
CA LEU A 46 -8.16 4.35 -9.57
C LEU A 46 -7.69 5.68 -8.95
N VAL A 47 -8.58 6.40 -8.26
CA VAL A 47 -8.34 7.75 -7.74
C VAL A 47 -7.70 7.70 -6.36
N MET A 48 -8.11 6.79 -5.46
CA MET A 48 -7.51 6.74 -4.12
C MET A 48 -6.02 6.40 -4.18
N PRO A 49 -5.54 5.43 -4.99
CA PRO A 49 -4.11 5.16 -5.09
C PRO A 49 -3.31 6.34 -5.59
N PHE A 50 -3.88 7.13 -6.50
CA PHE A 50 -3.26 8.36 -6.96
C PHE A 50 -3.14 9.37 -5.82
N LEU A 51 -4.24 9.62 -5.08
CA LEU A 51 -4.26 10.57 -3.97
C LEU A 51 -3.34 10.15 -2.83
N GLU A 52 -3.33 8.88 -2.45
CA GLU A 52 -2.46 8.35 -1.40
C GLU A 52 -0.99 8.42 -1.83
N THR A 53 -0.69 8.11 -3.11
CA THR A 53 0.67 8.28 -3.63
C THR A 53 1.09 9.76 -3.61
N ALA A 54 0.20 10.67 -3.98
CA ALA A 54 0.50 12.10 -4.03
C ALA A 54 0.67 12.71 -2.62
N LEU A 55 -0.31 12.48 -1.75
CA LEU A 55 -0.45 13.15 -0.46
C LEU A 55 0.36 12.49 0.66
N ILE A 56 0.58 11.18 0.59
CA ILE A 56 1.32 10.45 1.61
C ILE A 56 2.75 10.27 1.14
N HIS A 57 2.97 9.45 0.10
CA HIS A 57 4.33 9.10 -0.28
C HIS A 57 5.10 10.26 -0.90
N SER A 58 4.55 10.91 -1.93
CA SER A 58 5.26 11.97 -2.63
C SER A 58 5.43 13.22 -1.76
N LEU A 59 4.36 13.69 -1.13
CA LEU A 59 4.41 14.92 -0.36
C LEU A 59 5.34 14.79 0.86
N LEU A 60 5.22 13.71 1.65
CA LEU A 60 6.03 13.55 2.87
C LEU A 60 7.50 13.32 2.53
N VAL A 61 7.80 12.55 1.48
CA VAL A 61 9.18 12.32 1.05
C VAL A 61 9.82 13.60 0.53
N GLU A 62 9.16 14.34 -0.36
CA GLU A 62 9.72 15.58 -0.91
C GLU A 62 9.78 16.70 0.13
N ALA A 63 8.81 16.78 1.06
CA ALA A 63 8.87 17.71 2.18
C ALA A 63 10.08 17.41 3.09
N SER A 64 10.31 16.13 3.41
CA SER A 64 11.46 15.71 4.21
C SER A 64 12.78 16.01 3.51
N LEU A 65 12.88 15.75 2.20
CA LEU A 65 14.04 16.13 1.40
C LEU A 65 14.29 17.64 1.42
N LYS A 66 13.24 18.46 1.28
CA LYS A 66 13.35 19.91 1.30
C LYS A 66 13.85 20.41 2.66
N LEU A 67 13.27 19.91 3.75
CA LEU A 67 13.70 20.23 5.12
C LEU A 67 15.13 19.76 5.40
N GLY A 68 15.49 18.57 4.91
CA GLY A 68 16.82 17.99 5.00
C GLY A 68 17.84 18.55 4.01
N ARG A 69 17.50 19.59 3.24
CA ARG A 69 18.36 20.23 2.24
C ARG A 69 18.94 19.25 1.21
N GLY A 70 18.15 18.27 0.81
CA GLY A 70 18.52 17.26 -0.19
C GLY A 70 19.44 16.15 0.30
N LYS A 71 19.72 16.06 1.61
CA LYS A 71 20.56 14.98 2.16
C LYS A 71 19.93 13.60 1.91
N PRO A 72 20.71 12.56 1.54
CA PRO A 72 20.18 11.21 1.31
C PRO A 72 19.42 10.64 2.51
N VAL A 73 19.89 10.90 3.74
CA VAL A 73 19.21 10.45 4.96
C VAL A 73 17.78 10.98 5.05
N ALA A 74 17.52 12.21 4.59
CA ALA A 74 16.20 12.82 4.65
C ALA A 74 15.19 12.14 3.70
N LEU A 75 15.67 11.53 2.60
CA LEU A 75 14.85 10.70 1.72
C LEU A 75 14.25 9.51 2.48
N TYR A 76 15.10 8.79 3.21
CA TYR A 76 14.70 7.59 3.95
C TYR A 76 13.84 7.93 5.16
N VAL A 77 14.12 9.04 5.85
CA VAL A 77 13.23 9.56 6.91
C VAL A 77 11.84 9.85 6.34
N GLY A 78 11.77 10.53 5.19
CA GLY A 78 10.49 10.80 4.53
C GLY A 78 9.75 9.53 4.11
N GLY A 79 10.47 8.53 3.57
CA GLY A 79 9.90 7.23 3.21
C GLY A 79 9.37 6.47 4.42
N ALA A 80 10.11 6.45 5.53
CA ALA A 80 9.68 5.82 6.77
C ALA A 80 8.42 6.49 7.34
N LEU A 81 8.38 7.84 7.35
CA LEU A 81 7.21 8.60 7.79
C LEU A 81 5.99 8.33 6.90
N ALA A 82 6.17 8.32 5.58
CA ALA A 82 5.09 8.01 4.65
C ALA A 82 4.52 6.60 4.86
N GLY A 83 5.40 5.61 5.03
CA GLY A 83 4.97 4.23 5.30
C GLY A 83 4.22 4.11 6.63
N LEU A 84 4.70 4.79 7.68
CA LEU A 84 4.04 4.83 8.98
C LEU A 84 2.65 5.47 8.91
N VAL A 85 2.53 6.61 8.22
CA VAL A 85 1.24 7.30 8.03
C VAL A 85 0.27 6.41 7.26
N PHE A 86 0.71 5.75 6.20
CA PHE A 86 -0.11 4.82 5.42
C PHE A 86 -0.63 3.65 6.27
N PHE A 87 0.26 3.04 7.07
CA PHE A 87 -0.09 1.99 8.02
C PHE A 87 -1.13 2.45 9.06
N VAL A 88 -0.88 3.59 9.72
CA VAL A 88 -1.77 4.13 10.76
C VAL A 88 -3.14 4.48 10.16
N LEU A 89 -3.18 5.03 8.94
CA LEU A 89 -4.44 5.33 8.27
C LEU A 89 -5.28 4.07 8.08
N HIS A 90 -4.68 2.99 7.56
CA HIS A 90 -5.35 1.70 7.37
C HIS A 90 -5.79 1.06 8.69
N LEU A 91 -4.95 1.15 9.72
CA LEU A 91 -5.26 0.68 11.06
C LEU A 91 -6.49 1.39 11.66
N VAL A 92 -6.52 2.72 11.58
CA VAL A 92 -7.57 3.54 12.20
C VAL A 92 -8.88 3.47 11.41
N MET A 93 -8.82 3.49 10.07
CA MET A 93 -10.01 3.53 9.24
C MET A 93 -10.66 2.17 9.04
N ASN A 94 -9.87 1.09 8.98
CA ASN A 94 -10.34 -0.23 8.54
C ASN A 94 -10.04 -1.35 9.57
N GLY A 95 -9.40 -1.01 10.68
CA GLY A 95 -9.15 -1.91 11.82
C GLY A 95 -7.80 -2.65 11.79
N PRO A 96 -7.49 -3.40 12.87
CA PRO A 96 -6.20 -4.04 13.09
C PRO A 96 -5.74 -4.96 11.96
N PHE A 97 -6.65 -5.80 11.46
CA PHE A 97 -6.33 -6.70 10.36
C PHE A 97 -5.89 -5.92 9.12
N ASN A 98 -6.66 -4.90 8.72
CA ASN A 98 -6.36 -4.13 7.53
C ASN A 98 -5.05 -3.35 7.66
N GLY A 99 -4.81 -2.74 8.82
CA GLY A 99 -3.53 -2.10 9.14
C GLY A 99 -2.36 -3.06 8.99
N LEU A 100 -2.41 -4.23 9.61
CA LEU A 100 -1.29 -5.19 9.60
C LEU A 100 -1.09 -5.87 8.24
N VAL A 101 -2.17 -6.25 7.57
CA VAL A 101 -2.11 -7.11 6.38
C VAL A 101 -1.96 -6.30 5.09
N TYR A 102 -2.42 -5.06 5.07
CA TYR A 102 -2.41 -4.22 3.86
C TYR A 102 -1.71 -2.88 4.09
N GLY A 103 -2.02 -2.19 5.18
CA GLY A 103 -1.40 -0.91 5.52
C GLY A 103 0.11 -1.00 5.75
N LEU A 104 0.57 -2.03 6.46
CA LEU A 104 1.99 -2.21 6.76
C LEU A 104 2.80 -2.61 5.52
N PRO A 105 2.51 -3.72 4.81
CA PRO A 105 3.26 -4.10 3.62
C PRO A 105 3.15 -3.04 2.52
N GLY A 106 1.95 -2.52 2.25
CA GLY A 106 1.73 -1.44 1.28
C GLY A 106 2.50 -0.17 1.64
N GLY A 107 2.45 0.27 2.89
CA GLY A 107 3.19 1.44 3.35
C GLY A 107 4.71 1.31 3.15
N ILE A 108 5.25 0.11 3.40
CA ILE A 108 6.68 -0.19 3.19
C ILE A 108 7.00 -0.24 1.69
N SER A 109 6.25 -1.01 0.90
CA SER A 109 6.55 -1.28 -0.51
C SER A 109 6.47 -0.01 -1.35
N LEU A 110 5.44 0.81 -1.13
CA LEU A 110 5.26 2.10 -1.81
C LEU A 110 6.36 3.10 -1.43
N SER A 111 6.72 3.21 -0.15
CA SER A 111 7.80 4.09 0.28
C SER A 111 9.17 3.66 -0.25
N VAL A 112 9.46 2.35 -0.27
CA VAL A 112 10.68 1.81 -0.86
C VAL A 112 10.74 2.13 -2.36
N MET A 113 9.65 1.90 -3.08
CA MET A 113 9.57 2.23 -4.51
C MET A 113 9.86 3.71 -4.76
N TYR A 114 9.23 4.60 -3.98
CA TYR A 114 9.44 6.04 -4.11
C TYR A 114 10.92 6.39 -3.91
N CYS A 115 11.52 5.93 -2.80
CA CYS A 115 12.92 6.20 -2.50
C CYS A 115 13.87 5.67 -3.59
N LEU A 116 13.65 4.45 -4.10
CA LEU A 116 14.49 3.86 -5.14
C LEU A 116 14.39 4.59 -6.48
N ALA A 117 13.18 4.98 -6.88
CA ALA A 117 12.93 5.67 -8.14
C ALA A 117 13.28 7.17 -8.07
N ARG A 118 13.45 7.73 -6.86
CA ARG A 118 13.71 9.16 -6.68
C ARG A 118 15.01 9.65 -7.29
N LYS A 119 16.00 8.77 -7.44
CA LYS A 119 17.26 9.06 -8.15
C LYS A 119 17.02 9.49 -9.61
N ASP A 120 15.92 9.04 -10.21
CA ASP A 120 15.52 9.35 -11.59
C ASP A 120 14.58 10.58 -11.66
N GLY A 121 14.31 11.22 -10.50
CA GLY A 121 13.49 12.42 -10.38
C GLY A 121 12.13 12.19 -9.69
N ALA A 122 11.56 13.25 -9.10
CA ALA A 122 10.33 13.17 -8.32
C ALA A 122 9.11 12.70 -9.14
N LYS A 123 9.00 13.14 -10.40
CA LYS A 123 7.92 12.72 -11.31
C LYS A 123 7.98 11.22 -11.62
N VAL A 124 9.19 10.70 -11.83
CA VAL A 124 9.43 9.27 -12.11
C VAL A 124 9.14 8.45 -10.85
N ALA A 125 9.58 8.91 -9.68
CA ALA A 125 9.26 8.28 -8.41
C ALA A 125 7.76 8.23 -8.13
N PHE A 126 7.06 9.34 -8.34
CA PHE A 126 5.61 9.39 -8.25
C PHE A 126 4.96 8.37 -9.18
N PHE A 127 5.31 8.39 -10.47
CA PHE A 127 4.69 7.51 -11.45
C PHE A 127 4.93 6.03 -11.14
N HIS A 128 6.17 5.64 -10.81
CA HIS A 128 6.47 4.25 -10.46
C HIS A 128 5.75 3.80 -9.18
N THR A 129 5.66 4.67 -8.17
CA THR A 129 4.96 4.36 -6.91
C THR A 129 3.46 4.24 -7.16
N TRP A 130 2.87 5.12 -7.97
CA TRP A 130 1.45 5.06 -8.32
C TRP A 130 1.12 3.79 -9.12
N MET A 131 1.96 3.42 -10.09
CA MET A 131 1.77 2.16 -10.84
C MET A 131 1.90 0.94 -9.95
N LEU A 132 2.86 0.93 -9.01
CA LEU A 132 2.97 -0.12 -8.01
C LEU A 132 1.70 -0.19 -7.16
N HIS A 133 1.19 0.95 -6.71
CA HIS A 133 -0.02 1.02 -5.88
C HIS A 133 -1.26 0.46 -6.60
N LEU A 134 -1.46 0.83 -7.87
CA LEU A 134 -2.54 0.27 -8.68
C LEU A 134 -2.40 -1.26 -8.83
N ALA A 135 -1.18 -1.75 -9.05
CA ALA A 135 -0.92 -3.18 -9.17
C ALA A 135 -1.16 -3.91 -7.84
N SER A 136 -0.71 -3.34 -6.71
CA SER A 136 -0.95 -3.89 -5.36
C SER A 136 -2.44 -3.95 -5.04
N ASN A 137 -3.25 -2.96 -5.45
CA ASN A 137 -4.71 -3.01 -5.27
C ASN A 137 -5.37 -4.12 -6.09
N ALA A 138 -4.89 -4.42 -7.29
CA ALA A 138 -5.38 -5.57 -8.05
C ALA A 138 -5.08 -6.89 -7.33
N LEU A 139 -3.89 -7.01 -6.72
CA LEU A 139 -3.50 -8.18 -5.94
C LEU A 139 -4.22 -8.27 -4.58
N LEU A 140 -4.60 -7.14 -3.99
CA LEU A 140 -5.45 -7.07 -2.80
C LEU A 140 -6.81 -7.71 -3.07
N VAL A 141 -7.44 -7.38 -4.20
CA VAL A 141 -8.72 -7.98 -4.60
C VAL A 141 -8.58 -9.51 -4.73
N LEU A 142 -7.48 -9.99 -5.32
CA LEU A 142 -7.19 -11.44 -5.41
C LEU A 142 -6.96 -12.08 -4.03
N SER A 143 -6.25 -11.40 -3.12
CA SER A 143 -6.00 -11.89 -1.76
C SER A 143 -7.29 -11.99 -0.95
N VAL A 144 -8.15 -10.98 -1.05
CA VAL A 144 -9.49 -10.95 -0.45
C VAL A 144 -10.35 -12.09 -0.96
N ALA A 145 -10.35 -12.34 -2.28
CA ALA A 145 -11.04 -13.48 -2.86
C ALA A 145 -10.49 -14.82 -2.34
N TYR A 146 -9.16 -14.95 -2.25
CA TYR A 146 -8.51 -16.15 -1.68
C TYR A 146 -8.91 -16.38 -0.22
N TYR A 147 -8.89 -15.36 0.63
CA TYR A 147 -9.33 -15.46 2.02
C TYR A 147 -10.81 -15.81 2.14
N GLY A 148 -11.67 -15.19 1.32
CA GLY A 148 -13.09 -15.54 1.27
C GLY A 148 -13.32 -17.01 0.93
N MET A 149 -12.55 -17.59 0.00
CA MET A 149 -12.65 -19.01 -0.37
C MET A 149 -12.04 -19.96 0.66
N THR A 150 -10.90 -19.59 1.26
CA THR A 150 -10.13 -20.48 2.16
C THR A 150 -10.56 -20.40 3.62
N LEU A 151 -11.12 -19.25 4.04
CA LEU A 151 -11.54 -19.00 5.42
C LEU A 151 -13.07 -18.90 5.56
N GLY A 152 -13.82 -18.71 4.47
CA GLY A 152 -15.28 -18.64 4.47
C GLY A 152 -16.01 -19.99 4.44
N GLY A 153 -15.28 -21.10 4.54
CA GLY A 153 -15.85 -22.45 4.65
C GLY A 153 -16.14 -22.83 6.10
N ALA A 154 -17.26 -22.35 6.65
CA ALA A 154 -17.97 -22.91 7.80
C ALA A 154 -19.48 -22.72 7.59
#